data_AF-B1SX23-F1
#
_entry.id   AF-B1SX23-F1
#
_cell.length_a   1.000
_cell.length_b   1.000
_cell.length_c   1.000
_cell.angle_alpha   90.00
_cell.angle_beta   90.00
_cell.angle_gamma   90.00
#
_symmetry.space_group_name_H-M   'P 1'
#
loop_
_entity.id
_entity.type
_entity.pdbx_description
1 polymer ?
#
loop_
_entity_poly.entity_id
_entity_poly.type
_entity_poly.pdbx_seq_one_letter_code
_entity_poly.pdbx_strand_id
1 'polypeptide(L)'
;MPERIHVSPEGVRYKRIATRKTTPTSDTSPKPVSARFKTFWKTVRTWTDADIAEYHRTVPELAGKLQTETYWDRSGSPRANRFTCEDFALRLLIQFAALRGLPLKLTTGVRSYRNDEIYGESEHQRYDSTMYGFAEMVSLTFGAQDTQRTDSNTVRLPTPESLLPGDMLVQANDRAGIGHHVQLVTSTSPSSISIMQGKFERCDRASVHDNHEDIRPQPCRPAKRQLCRHGRRKRTLHTR
;
A
#
# COMPACT_ATOMS: atom_id res chain seq x y z
N MET A 1 7.51 16.41 -25.42
CA MET A 1 6.13 16.64 -24.92
C MET A 1 6.22 17.52 -23.68
N PRO A 2 5.44 18.61 -23.58
CA PRO A 2 5.60 19.54 -22.47
C PRO A 2 5.08 18.91 -21.17
N GLU A 3 5.94 18.95 -20.15
CA GLU A 3 5.74 18.38 -18.81
C GLU A 3 4.57 19.05 -18.09
N ARG A 4 3.54 18.29 -17.72
CA ARG A 4 2.49 18.76 -16.81
C ARG A 4 2.91 18.49 -15.36
N ILE A 5 3.06 19.57 -14.61
CA ILE A 5 3.42 19.60 -13.19
C ILE A 5 2.12 19.41 -12.39
N HIS A 6 2.05 18.38 -11.55
CA HIS A 6 0.95 18.21 -10.61
C HIS A 6 1.27 18.93 -9.30
N VAL A 7 0.25 19.61 -8.77
CA VAL A 7 0.31 20.40 -7.54
C VAL A 7 -0.72 19.78 -6.58
N SER A 8 -0.29 19.36 -5.40
CA SER A 8 -1.22 18.92 -4.34
C SER A 8 -2.08 20.09 -3.86
N PRO A 9 -3.18 19.86 -3.11
CA PRO A 9 -3.96 20.94 -2.48
C PRO A 9 -3.11 21.89 -1.62
N GLU A 10 -1.97 21.41 -1.10
CA GLU A 10 -0.99 22.19 -0.31
C GLU A 10 0.17 22.78 -1.14
N GLY A 11 0.10 22.70 -2.47
CA GLY A 11 1.08 23.36 -3.35
C GLY A 11 2.35 22.57 -3.66
N VAL A 12 2.48 21.31 -3.21
CA VAL A 12 3.77 20.61 -3.35
C VAL A 12 3.92 19.99 -4.74
N ARG A 13 4.96 20.44 -5.46
CA ARG A 13 5.36 19.98 -6.79
C ARG A 13 6.23 18.73 -6.68
N TYR A 14 5.82 17.62 -7.29
CA TYR A 14 6.65 16.41 -7.34
C TYR A 14 6.94 15.96 -8.77
N LYS A 15 8.12 16.35 -9.26
CA LYS A 15 8.84 15.59 -10.29
C LYS A 15 10.30 15.64 -9.95
N ARG A 16 10.85 14.53 -9.46
CA ARG A 16 12.28 14.44 -9.16
C ARG A 16 12.80 13.07 -9.55
N ILE A 17 13.15 12.94 -10.83
CA ILE A 17 14.17 11.97 -11.22
C ILE A 17 15.48 12.55 -10.69
N ALA A 18 16.02 11.97 -9.62
CA ALA A 18 17.30 12.39 -9.09
C ALA A 18 18.40 11.64 -9.82
N THR A 19 19.39 12.36 -10.36
CA THR A 19 20.63 11.73 -10.83
C THR A 19 21.64 11.78 -9.70
N ARG A 20 22.23 10.64 -9.34
CA ARG A 20 23.30 10.55 -8.33
C ARG A 20 24.51 9.86 -8.95
N LYS A 21 25.70 10.36 -8.62
CA LYS A 21 26.94 9.64 -8.93
C LYS A 21 27.13 8.55 -7.86
N THR A 22 27.32 7.32 -8.30
CA THR A 22 27.55 6.16 -7.44
C THR A 22 28.80 5.43 -7.90
N THR A 23 29.49 4.79 -6.96
CA THR A 23 30.65 3.93 -7.25
C THR A 23 30.24 2.47 -7.06
N PRO A 24 30.36 1.61 -8.09
CA PRO A 24 30.07 0.18 -7.94
C PRO A 24 31.00 -0.46 -6.90
N THR A 25 30.44 -1.23 -5.97
CA THR A 25 31.19 -1.78 -4.81
C THR A 25 32.01 -3.03 -5.16
N SER A 26 31.84 -3.59 -6.36
CA SER A 26 32.48 -4.83 -6.81
C SER A 26 33.46 -4.65 -7.97
N ASP A 27 33.81 -3.41 -8.32
CA ASP A 27 34.71 -3.11 -9.44
C ASP A 27 36.12 -2.79 -8.93
N THR A 28 37.13 -3.49 -9.44
CA THR A 28 38.55 -3.29 -9.11
C THR A 28 39.14 -2.03 -9.77
N SER A 29 38.37 -1.33 -10.60
CA SER A 29 38.72 0.01 -11.12
C SER A 29 37.49 0.92 -11.14
N PRO A 30 37.06 1.42 -9.98
CA PRO A 30 35.80 2.14 -9.83
C PRO A 30 35.78 3.46 -10.61
N LYS A 31 35.12 3.47 -11.76
CA LYS A 31 34.72 4.71 -12.45
C LYS A 31 33.36 5.16 -11.92
N PRO A 32 33.16 6.47 -11.63
CA PRO A 32 31.85 6.97 -11.22
C PRO A 32 30.81 6.72 -12.31
N VAL A 33 29.74 6.00 -11.97
CA VAL A 33 28.58 5.84 -12.86
C VAL A 33 27.46 6.75 -12.41
N SER A 34 26.71 7.31 -13.37
CA SER A 34 25.51 8.10 -13.08
C SER A 34 24.30 7.19 -13.01
N ALA A 35 23.74 7.01 -11.82
CA ALA A 35 22.47 6.31 -11.63
C ALA A 35 21.32 7.32 -11.58
N ARG A 36 20.27 7.05 -12.34
CA ARG A 36 18.99 7.78 -12.25
C ARG A 36 18.10 7.07 -11.26
N PHE A 37 17.39 7.83 -10.43
CA PHE A 37 16.46 7.29 -9.43
C PHE A 37 15.06 7.82 -9.66
N LYS A 38 14.06 6.95 -9.52
CA LYS A 38 12.67 7.35 -9.35
C LYS A 38 12.41 7.57 -7.87
N THR A 39 12.26 8.83 -7.49
CA THR A 39 11.92 9.21 -6.11
C THR A 39 10.41 9.48 -6.01
N PHE A 40 9.70 8.73 -5.16
CA PHE A 40 8.28 8.95 -4.86
C PHE A 40 8.07 10.00 -3.76
N TRP A 41 8.97 10.01 -2.77
CA TRP A 41 9.18 11.12 -1.83
C TRP A 41 10.63 11.13 -1.36
N LYS A 42 11.12 12.30 -0.96
CA LYS A 42 12.50 12.46 -0.48
C LYS A 42 12.62 11.84 0.91
N THR A 43 13.55 10.90 1.08
CA THR A 43 14.00 10.49 2.42
C THR A 43 14.85 11.60 3.01
N VAL A 44 14.47 12.09 4.19
CA VAL A 44 15.18 13.18 4.90
C VAL A 44 15.74 12.74 6.25
N ARG A 45 15.27 11.61 6.78
CA ARG A 45 15.68 11.04 8.06
C ARG A 45 15.35 9.54 8.11
N THR A 46 15.83 8.85 9.13
CA THR A 46 15.57 7.43 9.37
C THR A 46 14.44 7.23 10.37
N TRP A 47 13.91 6.00 10.44
CA TRP A 47 12.98 5.60 11.49
C TRP A 47 13.63 5.68 12.87
N THR A 48 12.82 6.06 13.85
CA THR A 48 13.15 6.05 15.27
C THR A 48 12.01 5.36 16.03
N ASP A 49 12.26 4.94 17.27
CA ASP A 49 11.20 4.36 18.12
C ASP A 49 10.06 5.36 18.35
N ALA A 50 10.37 6.66 18.40
CA ALA A 50 9.38 7.72 18.47
C ALA A 50 8.49 7.77 17.22
N ASP A 51 9.03 7.52 16.02
CA ASP A 51 8.23 7.44 14.79
C ASP A 51 7.32 6.21 14.77
N ILE A 52 7.79 5.09 15.33
CA ILE A 52 7.00 3.86 15.44
C ILE A 52 5.85 4.09 16.43
N ALA A 53 6.13 4.63 17.61
CA ALA A 53 5.10 4.98 18.59
C ALA A 53 4.08 5.98 18.01
N GLU A 54 4.56 6.99 17.28
CA GLU A 54 3.73 7.98 16.61
C GLU A 54 2.88 7.37 15.49
N TYR A 55 3.41 6.39 14.75
CA TYR A 55 2.63 5.64 13.78
C TYR A 55 1.45 4.95 14.46
N HIS A 56 1.70 4.17 15.50
CA HIS A 56 0.64 3.48 16.23
C HIS A 56 -0.40 4.45 16.81
N ARG A 57 0.04 5.58 17.37
CA ARG A 57 -0.85 6.61 17.92
C ARG A 57 -1.76 7.25 16.87
N THR A 58 -1.27 7.43 15.64
CA THR A 58 -1.98 8.17 14.58
C THR A 58 -2.86 7.30 13.69
N VAL A 59 -2.65 5.97 13.71
CA VAL A 59 -3.43 5.02 12.89
C VAL A 59 -4.95 5.18 13.00
N PRO A 60 -5.58 5.34 14.19
CA PRO A 60 -7.04 5.41 14.28
C PRO A 60 -7.61 6.59 13.49
N GLU A 61 -6.99 7.76 13.61
CA GLU A 61 -7.39 8.98 12.90
C GLU A 61 -7.10 8.85 11.40
N LEU A 62 -5.91 8.37 11.05
CA LEU A 62 -5.50 8.23 9.66
C LEU A 62 -6.38 7.20 8.92
N ALA A 63 -6.71 6.08 9.56
CA ALA A 63 -7.62 5.06 9.02
C ALA A 63 -9.02 5.63 8.77
N GLY A 64 -9.54 6.46 9.68
CA GLY A 64 -10.81 7.17 9.48
C GLY A 64 -10.78 8.10 8.26
N LYS A 65 -9.70 8.88 8.09
CA LYS A 65 -9.53 9.77 6.93
C LYS A 65 -9.44 9.00 5.62
N LEU A 66 -8.67 7.91 5.57
CA LEU A 66 -8.48 7.14 4.35
C LEU A 66 -9.75 6.45 3.86
N GLN A 67 -10.69 6.09 4.76
CA GLN A 67 -11.96 5.49 4.35
C GLN A 67 -12.82 6.44 3.50
N THR A 68 -12.68 7.75 3.69
CA THR A 68 -13.49 8.76 3.00
C THR A 68 -12.69 9.59 2.01
N GLU A 69 -11.37 9.41 1.97
CA GLU A 69 -10.46 10.12 1.06
C GLU A 69 -10.77 9.78 -0.41
N THR A 70 -10.84 10.84 -1.22
CA THR A 70 -10.79 10.78 -2.68
C THR A 70 -9.46 11.39 -3.10
N TYR A 71 -8.77 10.77 -4.05
CA TYR A 71 -7.53 11.31 -4.61
C TYR A 71 -7.63 11.43 -6.13
N TRP A 72 -6.77 12.23 -6.75
CA TRP A 72 -6.82 12.49 -8.18
C TRP A 72 -5.70 11.74 -8.89
N ASP A 73 -6.03 11.08 -10.00
CA ASP A 73 -5.02 10.44 -10.84
C ASP A 73 -4.35 11.44 -11.80
N ARG A 74 -3.42 10.94 -12.62
CA ARG A 74 -2.69 11.70 -13.66
C ARG A 74 -3.59 12.47 -14.62
N SER A 75 -4.78 11.96 -14.89
CA SER A 75 -5.76 12.62 -15.76
C SER A 75 -6.58 13.69 -15.03
N GLY A 76 -6.33 13.92 -13.74
CA GLY A 76 -7.15 14.79 -12.92
C GLY A 76 -8.53 14.20 -12.61
N SER A 77 -8.71 12.89 -12.82
CA SER A 77 -9.97 12.21 -12.52
C SER A 77 -10.01 11.84 -11.04
N PRO A 78 -11.11 12.13 -10.32
CA PRO A 78 -11.25 11.70 -8.94
C PRO A 78 -11.34 10.17 -8.89
N ARG A 79 -10.55 9.57 -8.02
CA ARG A 79 -10.53 8.15 -7.70
C ARG A 79 -11.06 7.98 -6.29
N ALA A 80 -12.14 7.21 -6.17
CA ALA A 80 -12.54 6.65 -4.89
C ALA A 80 -11.48 5.64 -4.45
N ASN A 81 -11.15 5.65 -3.17
CA ASN A 81 -10.24 4.69 -2.58
C ASN A 81 -10.81 3.26 -2.69
N ARG A 82 -10.22 2.46 -3.58
CA ARG A 82 -10.51 1.02 -3.72
C ARG A 82 -9.33 0.24 -3.19
N PHE A 83 -9.49 -0.29 -1.99
CA PHE A 83 -8.46 -1.08 -1.33
C PHE A 83 -8.85 -2.55 -1.30
N THR A 84 -7.92 -3.44 -1.67
CA THR A 84 -7.94 -4.79 -1.11
C THR A 84 -7.63 -4.74 0.39
N CYS A 85 -7.72 -5.90 1.04
CA CYS A 85 -7.54 -6.03 2.48
C CYS A 85 -6.17 -5.48 2.93
N GLU A 86 -5.11 -5.85 2.21
CA GLU A 86 -3.73 -5.41 2.42
C GLU A 86 -3.45 -3.99 1.94
N ASP A 87 -4.06 -3.55 0.82
CA ASP A 87 -3.80 -2.22 0.25
C ASP A 87 -4.15 -1.10 1.24
N PHE A 88 -5.20 -1.29 2.04
CA PHE A 88 -5.59 -0.32 3.06
C PHE A 88 -4.50 -0.12 4.11
N ALA A 89 -3.95 -1.22 4.63
CA ALA A 89 -2.87 -1.20 5.61
C ALA A 89 -1.59 -0.58 5.02
N LEU A 90 -1.24 -0.94 3.79
CA LEU A 90 -0.07 -0.40 3.09
C LEU A 90 -0.24 1.09 2.80
N ARG A 91 -1.42 1.53 2.36
CA ARG A 91 -1.70 2.94 2.08
C ARG A 91 -1.49 3.81 3.32
N LEU A 92 -1.89 3.32 4.50
CA LEU A 92 -1.65 4.00 5.79
C LEU A 92 -0.16 4.15 6.10
N LEU A 93 0.58 3.03 6.03
CA LEU A 93 2.02 3.04 6.27
C LEU A 93 2.75 3.96 5.29
N ILE A 94 2.40 3.88 4.01
CA ILE A 94 2.95 4.72 2.94
C ILE A 94 2.65 6.19 3.21
N GLN A 95 1.43 6.54 3.63
CA GLN A 95 1.07 7.92 3.95
C GLN A 95 1.88 8.48 5.11
N PHE A 96 1.93 7.71 6.19
CA PHE A 96 2.68 8.10 7.37
C PHE A 96 4.15 8.33 7.04
N ALA A 97 4.77 7.39 6.33
CA ALA A 97 6.18 7.44 5.96
C ALA A 97 6.47 8.61 5.00
N ALA A 98 5.64 8.81 3.98
CA ALA A 98 5.83 9.86 2.98
C ALA A 98 5.73 11.26 3.58
N LEU A 99 4.72 11.52 4.42
CA LEU A 99 4.53 12.83 5.07
C LEU A 99 5.67 13.19 6.03
N ARG A 100 6.38 12.19 6.55
CA ARG A 100 7.51 12.37 7.49
C ARG A 100 8.88 12.23 6.82
N GLY A 101 8.91 11.98 5.51
CA GLY A 101 10.14 11.76 4.74
C GLY A 101 10.96 10.56 5.25
N LEU A 102 10.28 9.52 5.74
CA LEU A 102 10.88 8.28 6.22
C LEU A 102 11.11 7.32 5.04
N PRO A 103 12.19 6.52 5.05
CA PRO A 103 12.41 5.51 4.02
C PRO A 103 11.39 4.38 4.16
N LEU A 104 10.95 3.81 3.04
CA LEU A 104 10.10 2.62 3.06
C LEU A 104 10.62 1.61 2.05
N LYS A 105 10.73 0.36 2.49
CA LYS A 105 11.06 -0.80 1.66
C LYS A 105 10.02 -1.89 1.91
N LEU A 106 9.38 -2.37 0.85
CA LEU A 106 8.42 -3.47 0.89
C LEU A 106 8.87 -4.56 -0.08
N THR A 107 8.90 -5.82 0.33
CA THR A 107 9.49 -6.91 -0.45
C THR A 107 8.47 -8.00 -0.70
N THR A 108 8.25 -8.33 -1.97
CA THR A 108 7.44 -9.47 -2.38
C THR A 108 8.35 -10.68 -2.63
N GLY A 109 7.76 -11.80 -3.08
CA GLY A 109 8.54 -12.95 -3.53
C GLY A 109 9.44 -12.72 -4.74
N VAL A 110 9.22 -11.64 -5.49
CA VAL A 110 9.89 -11.41 -6.77
C VAL A 110 10.65 -10.08 -6.84
N ARG A 111 10.29 -9.08 -6.03
CA ARG A 111 11.00 -7.79 -6.01
C ARG A 111 10.91 -7.05 -4.68
N SER A 112 11.80 -6.10 -4.48
CA SER A 112 11.62 -5.06 -3.47
C SER A 112 11.16 -3.76 -4.11
N TYR A 113 10.29 -3.05 -3.41
CA TYR A 113 9.81 -1.70 -3.68
C TYR A 113 10.48 -0.74 -2.70
N ARG A 114 11.08 0.35 -3.20
CA ARG A 114 11.62 1.42 -2.34
C ARG A 114 10.99 2.76 -2.69
N ASN A 115 10.86 3.66 -1.72
CA ASN A 115 10.41 5.03 -2.02
C ASN A 115 11.38 5.83 -2.91
N ASP A 116 12.60 5.33 -3.07
CA ASP A 116 13.64 5.83 -3.98
C ASP A 116 14.25 4.61 -4.73
N GLU A 117 13.77 4.34 -5.94
CA GLU A 117 14.17 3.18 -6.76
C GLU A 117 15.15 3.56 -7.87
N ILE A 118 15.99 2.63 -8.29
CA ILE A 118 16.81 2.80 -9.49
C ILE A 118 15.87 2.93 -10.69
N TYR A 119 15.94 4.03 -11.43
CA TYR A 119 15.11 4.29 -12.60
C TYR A 119 15.48 3.32 -13.73
N GLY A 120 14.47 2.73 -14.40
CA GLY A 120 14.71 1.77 -15.48
C GLY A 120 13.70 0.63 -15.58
N GLU A 121 13.03 0.26 -14.48
CA GLU A 121 11.99 -0.77 -14.50
C GLU A 121 10.80 -0.38 -15.39
N SER A 122 10.24 -1.34 -16.14
CA SER A 122 9.10 -1.13 -17.05
C SER A 122 7.92 -0.44 -16.36
N GLU A 123 7.70 -0.79 -15.08
CA GLU A 123 6.61 -0.28 -14.26
C GLU A 123 6.80 1.20 -13.88
N HIS A 124 8.02 1.74 -13.91
CA HIS A 124 8.30 3.10 -13.47
C HIS A 124 7.64 4.17 -14.34
N GLN A 125 7.32 3.88 -15.60
CA GLN A 125 6.60 4.84 -16.45
C GLN A 125 5.10 4.88 -16.13
N ARG A 126 4.54 3.81 -15.54
CA ARG A 126 3.09 3.66 -15.31
C ARG A 126 2.59 4.49 -14.12
N TYR A 127 3.44 4.72 -13.13
CA TYR A 127 3.05 5.35 -11.86
C TYR A 127 3.63 6.75 -11.69
N ASP A 128 2.95 7.60 -10.94
CA ASP A 128 3.48 8.90 -10.54
C ASP A 128 4.64 8.82 -9.56
N SER A 129 5.49 9.84 -9.60
CA SER A 129 6.50 10.08 -8.58
C SER A 129 5.87 10.79 -7.37
N THR A 130 4.84 10.15 -6.81
CA THR A 130 4.09 10.62 -5.64
C THR A 130 3.87 9.45 -4.68
N MET A 131 3.50 9.77 -3.44
CA MET A 131 3.05 8.77 -2.46
C MET A 131 1.95 7.86 -3.02
N TYR A 132 0.96 8.41 -3.73
CA TYR A 132 -0.12 7.65 -4.37
C TYR A 132 0.41 6.71 -5.45
N GLY A 133 1.31 7.21 -6.32
CA GLY A 133 1.94 6.37 -7.34
C GLY A 133 2.79 5.24 -6.76
N PHE A 134 3.43 5.45 -5.59
CA PHE A 134 4.11 4.37 -4.88
C PHE A 134 3.13 3.33 -4.35
N ALA A 135 2.01 3.77 -3.74
CA ALA A 135 0.97 2.86 -3.26
C ALA A 135 0.38 2.02 -4.41
N GLU A 136 0.03 2.65 -5.53
CA GLU A 136 -0.48 1.94 -6.72
C GLU A 136 0.53 0.94 -7.29
N MET A 137 1.82 1.30 -7.29
CA MET A 137 2.89 0.41 -7.74
C MET A 137 3.04 -0.83 -6.83
N VAL A 138 2.97 -0.64 -5.51
CA VAL A 138 3.07 -1.73 -4.53
C VAL A 138 1.85 -2.64 -4.63
N SER A 139 0.64 -2.07 -4.67
CA SER A 139 -0.65 -2.78 -4.71
C SER A 139 -0.83 -3.70 -5.92
N LEU A 140 -0.01 -3.54 -6.98
CA LEU A 140 -0.04 -4.45 -8.12
C LEU A 140 0.34 -5.89 -7.78
N THR A 141 1.37 -6.07 -6.95
CA THR A 141 1.95 -7.41 -6.71
C THR A 141 2.06 -7.77 -5.24
N PHE A 142 2.02 -6.80 -4.35
CA PHE A 142 2.02 -7.07 -2.93
C PHE A 142 0.68 -7.68 -2.53
N GLY A 143 0.72 -8.89 -1.97
CA GLY A 143 -0.46 -9.58 -1.47
C GLY A 143 -0.38 -9.89 0.02
N ALA A 144 -1.48 -10.41 0.58
CA ALA A 144 -1.56 -10.84 1.98
C ALA A 144 -0.41 -11.80 2.40
N GLN A 145 0.07 -12.65 1.49
CA GLN A 145 1.19 -13.54 1.76
C GLN A 145 2.52 -12.78 1.95
N ASP A 146 2.71 -11.66 1.26
CA ASP A 146 3.91 -10.84 1.42
C ASP A 146 3.92 -10.12 2.77
N THR A 147 2.74 -9.79 3.32
CA THR A 147 2.61 -9.32 4.70
C THR A 147 3.14 -10.34 5.71
N GLN A 148 2.98 -11.63 5.46
CA GLN A 148 3.38 -12.70 6.39
C GLN A 148 4.89 -13.00 6.37
N ARG A 149 5.65 -12.43 5.43
CA ARG A 149 7.10 -12.68 5.31
C ARG A 149 7.84 -12.11 6.53
N THR A 150 8.13 -12.98 7.49
CA THR A 150 8.97 -12.67 8.66
C THR A 150 10.36 -12.25 8.20
N ASP A 151 10.97 -11.31 8.92
CA ASP A 151 12.31 -10.75 8.63
C ASP A 151 12.42 -9.98 7.31
N SER A 152 11.27 -9.65 6.69
CA SER A 152 11.22 -8.87 5.46
C SER A 152 10.32 -7.65 5.56
N ASN A 153 9.01 -7.86 5.78
CA ASN A 153 8.02 -6.78 5.83
C ASN A 153 7.42 -6.60 7.22
N THR A 154 7.35 -7.67 8.00
CA THR A 154 6.71 -7.68 9.32
C THR A 154 7.52 -8.49 10.31
N VAL A 155 7.27 -8.22 11.58
CA VAL A 155 7.73 -9.03 12.71
C VAL A 155 6.52 -9.69 13.34
N ARG A 156 6.67 -10.94 13.78
CA ARG A 156 5.60 -11.63 14.50
C ARG A 156 5.56 -11.11 15.94
N LEU A 157 4.37 -10.69 16.37
CA LEU A 157 4.17 -10.32 17.78
C LEU A 157 4.26 -11.57 18.68
N PRO A 158 4.90 -11.46 19.86
CA PRO A 158 5.07 -12.58 20.77
C PRO A 158 3.76 -12.98 21.44
N THR A 159 2.90 -12.01 21.76
CA THR A 159 1.62 -12.24 22.44
C THR A 159 0.51 -11.33 21.89
N PRO A 160 -0.78 -11.72 21.99
CA PRO A 160 -1.91 -10.87 21.60
C PRO A 160 -1.98 -9.53 22.35
N GLU A 161 -1.48 -9.46 23.58
CA GLU A 161 -1.47 -8.25 24.41
C GLU A 161 -0.45 -7.22 23.91
N SER A 162 0.49 -7.63 23.05
CA SER A 162 1.46 -6.75 22.40
C SER A 162 0.86 -5.99 21.21
N LEU A 163 -0.41 -6.23 20.87
CA LEU A 163 -1.07 -5.67 19.69
C LEU A 163 -1.33 -4.16 19.88
N LEU A 164 -0.93 -3.38 18.88
CA LEU A 164 -1.10 -1.94 18.81
C LEU A 164 -1.90 -1.55 17.55
N PRO A 165 -2.58 -0.39 17.54
CA PRO A 165 -3.15 0.15 16.32
C PRO A 165 -2.08 0.29 15.24
N GLY A 166 -2.35 -0.12 14.01
CA GLY A 166 -1.37 -0.16 12.91
C GLY A 166 -0.80 -1.55 12.66
N ASP A 167 -0.92 -2.46 13.64
CA ASP A 167 -0.56 -3.86 13.42
C ASP A 167 -1.53 -4.54 12.47
N MET A 168 -1.04 -5.58 11.80
CA MET A 168 -1.79 -6.36 10.84
C MET A 168 -2.09 -7.75 11.38
N LEU A 169 -3.37 -8.09 11.41
CA LEU A 169 -3.84 -9.45 11.64
C LEU A 169 -3.91 -10.18 10.29
N VAL A 170 -3.09 -11.21 10.14
CA VAL A 170 -3.04 -12.02 8.91
C VAL A 170 -3.75 -13.35 9.14
N GLN A 171 -4.82 -13.60 8.38
CA GLN A 171 -5.52 -14.88 8.42
C GLN A 171 -4.77 -15.90 7.56
N ALA A 172 -4.24 -16.94 8.20
CA ALA A 172 -3.40 -17.95 7.56
C ALA A 172 -3.76 -19.40 7.94
N ASN A 173 -4.33 -19.64 9.12
CA ASN A 173 -4.48 -20.99 9.69
C ASN A 173 -5.45 -21.89 8.91
N ASP A 174 -6.46 -21.32 8.28
CA ASP A 174 -7.43 -22.00 7.42
C ASP A 174 -6.91 -22.25 5.99
N ARG A 175 -5.68 -21.83 5.69
CA ARG A 175 -5.00 -22.07 4.41
C ARG A 175 -3.58 -22.60 4.60
N ALA A 176 -3.41 -23.61 5.46
CA ALA A 176 -2.13 -24.27 5.70
C ALA A 176 -0.98 -23.28 6.04
N GLY A 177 -1.30 -22.21 6.77
CA GLY A 177 -0.34 -21.18 7.13
C GLY A 177 -0.06 -20.16 6.03
N ILE A 178 -0.85 -20.08 4.96
CA ILE A 178 -0.70 -19.08 3.90
C ILE A 178 -1.66 -17.91 4.13
N GLY A 179 -1.10 -16.74 4.39
CA GLY A 179 -1.82 -15.48 4.51
C GLY A 179 -2.65 -15.16 3.26
N HIS A 180 -3.95 -14.97 3.45
CA HIS A 180 -4.88 -14.69 2.34
C HIS A 180 -5.94 -13.62 2.69
N HIS A 181 -5.94 -13.15 3.93
CA HIS A 181 -6.73 -12.00 4.38
C HIS A 181 -5.92 -11.20 5.39
N VAL A 182 -6.03 -9.87 5.31
CA VAL A 182 -5.34 -8.94 6.21
C VAL A 182 -6.36 -7.97 6.81
N GLN A 183 -6.27 -7.74 8.10
CA GLN A 183 -7.07 -6.75 8.81
C GLN A 183 -6.14 -5.87 9.60
N LEU A 184 -6.35 -4.56 9.54
CA LEU A 184 -5.58 -3.60 10.30
C LEU A 184 -6.23 -3.38 11.65
N VAL A 185 -5.43 -3.39 12.71
CA VAL A 185 -5.86 -2.99 14.05
C VAL A 185 -5.98 -1.48 14.12
N THR A 186 -7.10 -0.98 14.65
CA THR A 186 -7.33 0.47 14.83
C THR A 186 -7.58 0.86 16.27
N SER A 187 -7.83 -0.08 17.17
CA SER A 187 -7.87 0.14 18.61
C SER A 187 -7.73 -1.19 19.34
N THR A 188 -7.14 -1.17 20.52
CA THR A 188 -7.01 -2.33 21.42
C THR A 188 -7.43 -1.94 22.84
N SER A 189 -7.99 -2.91 23.54
CA SER A 189 -8.38 -2.84 24.95
C SER A 189 -8.27 -4.23 25.56
N PRO A 190 -8.28 -4.38 26.89
CA PRO A 190 -8.17 -5.70 27.51
C PRO A 190 -9.25 -6.72 27.08
N SER A 191 -10.42 -6.26 26.62
CA SER A 191 -11.56 -7.11 26.26
C SER A 191 -11.96 -7.04 24.80
N SER A 192 -11.34 -6.19 23.99
CA SER A 192 -11.75 -5.98 22.60
C SER A 192 -10.65 -5.42 21.72
N ILE A 193 -10.70 -5.78 20.44
CA ILE A 193 -9.87 -5.25 19.37
C ILE A 193 -10.80 -4.68 18.30
N SER A 194 -10.55 -3.45 17.88
CA SER A 194 -11.21 -2.84 16.72
C SER A 194 -10.31 -2.99 15.50
N ILE A 195 -10.93 -3.35 14.39
CA ILE A 195 -10.23 -3.59 13.13
C ILE A 195 -10.88 -2.84 11.98
N MET A 196 -10.06 -2.48 10.99
CA MET A 196 -10.50 -1.95 9.70
C MET A 196 -9.83 -2.74 8.56
N GLN A 197 -10.48 -2.80 7.41
CA GLN A 197 -9.98 -3.48 6.23
C GLN A 197 -10.49 -2.77 4.98
N GLY A 198 -9.75 -2.88 3.88
CA GLY A 198 -10.25 -2.48 2.56
C GLY A 198 -11.48 -3.31 2.17
N LYS A 199 -12.51 -2.64 1.66
CA LYS A 199 -13.66 -3.32 1.03
C LYS A 199 -13.39 -3.43 -0.45
N PHE A 200 -13.38 -4.66 -0.96
CA PHE A 200 -13.64 -4.88 -2.38
C PHE A 200 -15.13 -4.62 -2.60
N GLU A 201 -15.49 -3.61 -3.40
CA GLU A 201 -16.78 -3.68 -4.08
C GLU A 201 -16.73 -4.98 -4.89
N ARG A 202 -17.70 -5.88 -4.67
CA ARG A 202 -17.99 -6.89 -5.69
C ARG A 202 -18.12 -6.13 -7.01
N CYS A 203 -17.69 -6.73 -8.12
CA CYS A 203 -18.31 -6.36 -9.39
C CYS A 203 -19.81 -6.56 -9.18
N ASP A 204 -20.51 -5.47 -8.84
CA ASP A 204 -21.95 -5.47 -8.81
C ASP A 204 -22.36 -5.73 -10.25
N ARG A 205 -23.17 -6.78 -10.39
CA ARG A 205 -23.95 -7.02 -11.59
C ARG A 205 -24.55 -5.68 -12.00
N ALA A 206 -24.35 -5.31 -13.26
CA ALA A 206 -25.15 -4.28 -13.90
C ALA A 206 -26.62 -4.49 -13.47
N SER A 207 -27.16 -3.54 -12.70
CA SER A 207 -28.60 -3.39 -12.59
C SER A 207 -29.05 -2.87 -13.95
N VAL A 208 -29.50 -3.80 -14.78
CA VAL A 208 -30.26 -3.48 -15.98
C VAL A 208 -31.57 -2.87 -15.49
N HIS A 209 -31.73 -1.56 -15.66
CA HIS A 209 -33.06 -1.01 -15.87
C HIS A 209 -33.36 -1.16 -17.35
N ASP A 210 -34.42 -1.89 -17.65
CA ASP A 210 -35.00 -1.98 -18.99
C ASP A 210 -35.16 -0.57 -19.57
N ASN A 211 -34.49 -0.31 -20.69
CA ASN A 211 -35.08 0.28 -21.87
C ASN A 211 -34.14 0.04 -23.06
N HIS A 212 -34.72 -0.51 -24.13
CA HIS A 212 -34.17 -0.81 -25.45
C HIS A 212 -32.96 0.06 -25.90
N GLU A 213 -31.80 -0.57 -26.12
CA GLU A 213 -31.13 -0.71 -27.43
C GLU A 213 -29.73 -1.33 -27.27
N ASP A 214 -29.32 -2.06 -28.30
CA ASP A 214 -28.29 -3.08 -28.35
C ASP A 214 -26.85 -2.49 -28.38
N ILE A 215 -26.06 -2.63 -27.30
CA ILE A 215 -24.59 -2.48 -27.35
C ILE A 215 -23.94 -3.60 -26.53
N ARG A 216 -23.21 -4.46 -27.24
CA ARG A 216 -22.57 -5.69 -26.73
C ARG A 216 -21.57 -5.40 -25.60
N PRO A 217 -21.57 -6.15 -24.48
CA PRO A 217 -20.53 -6.04 -23.46
C PRO A 217 -19.20 -6.63 -23.96
N GLN A 218 -18.12 -5.84 -23.92
CA GLN A 218 -16.76 -6.36 -24.05
C GLN A 218 -16.39 -7.22 -22.83
N PRO A 219 -15.75 -8.38 -23.00
CA PRO A 219 -15.31 -9.20 -21.88
C PRO A 219 -14.05 -8.59 -21.22
N CYS A 220 -14.20 -8.12 -19.99
CA CYS A 220 -13.07 -7.90 -19.09
C CYS A 220 -12.35 -9.24 -18.86
N ARG A 221 -11.14 -9.41 -19.42
CA ARG A 221 -10.24 -10.51 -19.04
C ARG A 221 -9.74 -10.27 -17.62
N PRO A 222 -9.99 -11.17 -16.65
CA PRO A 222 -9.33 -11.10 -15.36
C PRO A 222 -7.97 -11.79 -15.45
N ALA A 223 -6.88 -11.07 -15.16
CA ALA A 223 -5.68 -11.72 -14.64
C ALA A 223 -6.07 -12.35 -13.29
N LYS A 224 -5.86 -13.65 -13.16
CA LYS A 224 -6.26 -14.50 -12.02
C LYS A 224 -5.87 -13.88 -10.66
N ARG A 225 -6.78 -13.15 -10.01
CA ARG A 225 -6.75 -12.89 -8.56
C ARG A 225 -7.86 -13.72 -7.93
N GLN A 226 -7.47 -14.58 -6.98
CA GLN A 226 -8.38 -15.50 -6.29
C GLN A 226 -9.26 -14.68 -5.33
N LEU A 227 -10.58 -14.73 -5.57
CA LEU A 227 -11.60 -13.89 -4.94
C LEU A 227 -11.75 -14.14 -3.44
N CYS A 228 -11.72 -13.07 -2.64
CA CYS A 228 -12.21 -13.06 -1.26
C CYS A 228 -13.71 -13.39 -1.22
N ARG A 229 -14.08 -14.58 -0.71
CA ARG A 229 -15.49 -14.94 -0.46
C ARG A 229 -15.88 -14.51 0.96
N HIS A 230 -16.68 -13.45 1.08
CA HIS A 230 -17.27 -13.05 2.36
C HIS A 230 -18.51 -13.90 2.70
N GLY A 231 -18.44 -14.62 3.82
CA GLY A 231 -19.60 -15.03 4.59
C GLY A 231 -19.87 -14.00 5.68
N ARG A 232 -21.03 -13.35 5.68
CA ARG A 232 -21.46 -12.48 6.79
C ARG A 232 -21.63 -13.33 8.06
N ARG A 233 -20.69 -13.23 9.02
CA ARG A 233 -20.96 -13.50 10.44
C ARG A 233 -20.21 -12.48 11.28
N LYS A 234 -20.95 -11.65 12.03
CA LYS A 234 -20.41 -10.95 13.20
C LYS A 234 -19.90 -12.04 14.15
N ARG A 235 -18.59 -12.09 14.44
CA ARG A 235 -18.04 -12.91 15.53
C ARG A 235 -17.49 -11.98 16.58
N THR A 236 -18.20 -11.90 17.70
CA THR A 236 -17.65 -11.46 18.97
C THR A 236 -16.77 -12.60 19.47
N LEU A 237 -15.46 -12.39 19.60
CA LEU A 237 -14.60 -13.34 20.30
C LEU A 237 -14.60 -12.95 21.79
N HIS A 238 -15.17 -13.82 22.63
CA HIS A 238 -14.98 -13.77 24.07
C HIS A 238 -13.79 -14.65 24.43
N THR A 239 -12.81 -14.06 25.12
CA THR A 239 -11.71 -14.76 25.77
C THR A 239 -12.24 -15.42 27.04
N ARG A 240 -11.92 -16.71 27.23
CA ARG A 240 -11.95 -17.39 28.53
C ARG A 240 -10.55 -17.36 29.12
#